data_AF-A0A529NRI8-F1
#
_entry.id   AF-A0A529NRI8-F1
#
_cell.length_a   1.000
_cell.length_b   1.000
_cell.length_c   1.000
_cell.angle_alpha   90.00
_cell.angle_beta   90.00
_cell.angle_gamma   90.00
#
_symmetry.space_group_name_H-M   'P 1'
#
loop_
_entity.id
_entity.type
_entity.pdbx_description
1 polymer ?
#
loop_
_entity_poly.entity_id
_entity_poly.type
_entity_poly.pdbx_seq_one_letter_code
_entity_poly.pdbx_strand_id
1 'polypeptide(L)'
;VLDLSGPIHDIMAYLLLASVTCLAAAEPDADRHLRRTAWWAIGIVNACFTFQLALGWGWIHQSGVNPWFWDRFTGWSENPNQLALYCALFGPLALHLATTTNSPWGRLFGFSSIALTVYVGRLTKSDTYLLTSVLTCLIFLGLRVRTWLTTGDKVGVSRQVAVLLMVGFLPLAMSMTPYVLKD
;
A
#
# COMPACT_ATOMS: atom_id res chain seq x y z
N VAL A 1 -32.54 24.98 -3.28
CA VAL A 1 -31.52 25.31 -2.25
C VAL A 1 -30.44 24.25 -2.38
N LEU A 2 -29.20 24.63 -2.72
CA LEU A 2 -28.10 23.66 -2.81
C LEU A 2 -27.74 23.19 -1.41
N ASP A 3 -27.81 21.88 -1.17
CA ASP A 3 -27.37 21.27 0.08
C ASP A 3 -25.83 21.21 0.09
N LEU A 4 -25.23 22.20 0.74
CA LEU A 4 -23.78 22.36 0.86
C LEU A 4 -23.21 21.68 2.10
N SER A 5 -24.03 20.98 2.89
CA SER A 5 -23.62 20.36 4.15
C SER A 5 -22.50 19.31 3.96
N GLY A 6 -22.63 18.44 2.97
CA GLY A 6 -21.62 17.43 2.61
C GLY A 6 -20.28 18.05 2.18
N PRO A 7 -20.25 18.93 1.16
CA PRO A 7 -19.02 19.58 0.72
C PRO A 7 -18.31 20.36 1.83
N ILE A 8 -19.05 21.08 2.68
CA ILE A 8 -18.46 21.82 3.81
C ILE A 8 -17.86 20.87 4.84
N HIS A 9 -18.53 19.75 5.14
CA HIS A 9 -17.99 18.72 6.03
C HIS A 9 -16.66 18.17 5.51
N ASP A 10 -16.59 17.80 4.23
CA ASP A 10 -15.39 17.25 3.62
C ASP A 10 -14.24 18.28 3.58
N ILE A 11 -14.52 19.54 3.24
CA ILE A 11 -13.52 20.62 3.25
C ILE A 11 -12.94 20.79 4.65
N MET A 12 -13.79 20.81 5.68
CA MET A 12 -13.35 20.93 7.06
C MET A 12 -12.50 19.72 7.49
N ALA A 13 -12.92 18.51 7.13
CA ALA A 13 -12.16 17.29 7.42
C ALA A 13 -10.78 17.31 6.77
N TYR A 14 -10.68 17.68 5.49
CA TYR A 14 -9.40 17.77 4.78
C TYR A 14 -8.51 18.90 5.28
N LEU A 15 -9.07 20.05 5.68
CA LEU A 15 -8.30 21.15 6.29
C LEU A 15 -7.71 20.74 7.64
N LEU A 16 -8.49 20.05 8.47
CA LEU A 16 -8.01 19.52 9.74
C LEU A 16 -6.92 18.47 9.52
N LEU A 17 -7.11 17.55 8.56
CA LEU A 17 -6.11 16.56 8.19
C LEU A 17 -4.79 17.20 7.74
N ALA A 18 -4.87 18.22 6.88
CA ALA A 18 -3.70 18.97 6.43
C ALA A 18 -2.99 19.66 7.59
N SER A 19 -3.74 20.29 8.50
CA SER A 19 -3.20 20.98 9.68
C SER A 19 -2.47 20.01 10.61
N VAL A 20 -3.09 18.86 10.92
CA VAL A 20 -2.48 17.81 11.76
C VAL A 20 -1.22 17.24 11.09
N THR A 21 -1.26 17.03 9.77
CA THR A 21 -0.10 16.53 9.02
C THR A 21 1.07 17.52 9.08
N CYS A 22 0.79 18.82 8.90
CA CYS A 22 1.80 19.88 9.02
C CYS A 22 2.38 19.95 10.44
N LEU A 23 1.53 19.86 11.46
CA LEU A 23 1.99 19.84 12.86
C LEU A 23 2.89 18.63 13.13
N ALA A 24 2.48 17.44 12.71
CA ALA A 24 3.27 16.21 12.85
C ALA A 24 4.62 16.27 12.10
N ALA A 25 4.66 16.98 10.97
CA ALA A 25 5.89 17.19 10.21
C ALA A 25 6.79 18.29 10.79
N ALA A 26 6.24 19.23 11.56
CA ALA A 26 6.97 20.36 12.16
C ALA A 26 7.62 20.03 13.51
N GLU A 27 7.32 18.86 14.10
CA GLU A 27 7.92 18.45 15.37
C GLU A 27 9.44 18.26 15.28
N PRO A 28 10.20 18.63 16.33
CA PRO A 28 11.60 18.23 16.44
C PRO A 28 11.67 16.69 16.47
N ASP A 29 12.59 16.09 15.71
CA ASP A 29 12.70 14.64 15.50
C ASP A 29 11.51 13.97 14.77
N ALA A 30 10.67 14.73 14.04
CA ALA A 30 9.54 14.21 13.28
C ALA A 30 9.88 12.99 12.40
N ASP A 31 11.03 12.98 11.71
CA ASP A 31 11.47 11.83 10.90
C ASP A 31 11.52 10.52 11.70
N ARG A 32 12.12 10.56 12.89
CA ARG A 32 12.26 9.38 13.75
C ARG A 32 10.91 8.93 14.30
N HIS A 33 10.09 9.88 14.74
CA HIS A 33 8.77 9.61 15.30
C HIS A 33 7.82 9.04 14.24
N LEU A 34 7.68 9.70 13.10
CA LEU A 34 6.85 9.25 11.98
C LEU A 34 7.29 7.88 11.48
N ARG A 35 8.60 7.64 11.33
CA ARG A 35 9.12 6.34 10.91
C ARG A 35 8.79 5.24 11.90
N ARG A 36 8.90 5.50 13.22
CA ARG A 36 8.54 4.54 14.26
C ARG A 36 7.04 4.25 14.25
N THR A 37 6.21 5.27 14.12
CA THR A 37 4.75 5.13 14.03
C THR A 37 4.35 4.36 12.78
N ALA A 38 5.00 4.59 11.64
CA ALA A 38 4.75 3.87 10.40
C ALA A 38 5.09 2.37 10.53
N TRP A 39 6.19 2.01 11.20
CA TRP A 39 6.51 0.61 11.50
C TRP A 39 5.46 -0.06 12.39
N TRP A 40 4.99 0.63 13.44
CA TRP A 40 3.90 0.13 14.28
C TRP A 40 2.60 -0.03 13.51
N ALA A 41 2.24 0.95 12.68
CA ALA A 41 1.05 0.90 11.85
C ALA A 41 1.08 -0.33 10.93
N ILE A 42 2.19 -0.58 10.23
CA ILE A 42 2.37 -1.77 9.38
C ILE A 42 2.29 -3.05 10.20
N GLY A 43 2.91 -3.09 11.39
CA GLY A 43 2.81 -4.22 12.31
C GLY A 43 1.37 -4.57 12.65
N ILE A 44 0.60 -3.58 13.09
CA ILE A 44 -0.81 -3.74 13.46
C ILE A 44 -1.65 -4.15 12.25
N VAL A 45 -1.47 -3.47 11.11
CA VAL A 45 -2.23 -3.76 9.89
C VAL A 45 -1.98 -5.18 9.40
N ASN A 46 -0.72 -5.64 9.37
CA ASN A 46 -0.42 -7.02 8.98
C ASN A 46 -1.03 -8.04 9.94
N ALA A 47 -0.99 -7.77 11.25
CA ALA A 47 -1.62 -8.65 12.23
C ALA A 47 -3.14 -8.73 11.97
N CYS A 48 -3.80 -7.59 11.75
CA CYS A 48 -5.21 -7.52 11.39
C CYS A 48 -5.50 -8.27 10.08
N PHE A 49 -4.71 -8.08 9.03
CA PHE A 49 -4.87 -8.78 7.76
C PHE A 49 -4.70 -10.28 7.90
N THR A 50 -3.69 -10.73 8.65
CA THR A 50 -3.48 -12.17 8.92
C THR A 50 -4.67 -12.75 9.66
N PHE A 51 -5.19 -12.05 10.67
CA PHE A 51 -6.36 -12.48 11.42
C PHE A 51 -7.62 -12.53 10.55
N GLN A 52 -7.85 -11.49 9.74
CA GLN A 52 -8.98 -11.45 8.81
C GLN A 52 -8.89 -12.55 7.74
N LEU A 53 -7.70 -12.88 7.25
CA LEU A 53 -7.49 -14.01 6.34
C LEU A 53 -7.77 -15.35 7.02
N ALA A 54 -7.33 -15.53 8.27
CA ALA A 54 -7.62 -16.73 9.05
C ALA A 54 -9.13 -16.91 9.28
N LEU A 55 -9.86 -15.81 9.53
CA LEU A 55 -11.33 -15.81 9.54
C LEU A 55 -11.90 -16.17 8.16
N GLY A 56 -11.39 -15.53 7.10
CA GLY A 56 -11.80 -15.74 5.71
C GLY A 56 -11.66 -17.18 5.25
N TRP A 57 -10.59 -17.85 5.65
CA TRP A 57 -10.31 -19.24 5.28
C TRP A 57 -10.93 -20.26 6.25
N GLY A 58 -11.66 -19.81 7.26
CA GLY A 58 -12.33 -20.67 8.25
C GLY A 58 -11.41 -21.29 9.30
N TRP A 59 -10.16 -20.83 9.42
CA TRP A 59 -9.23 -21.27 10.47
C TRP A 59 -9.62 -20.75 11.86
N ILE A 60 -10.30 -19.60 11.89
CA ILE A 60 -10.85 -18.99 13.11
C ILE A 60 -12.34 -18.73 12.85
N HIS A 61 -13.18 -18.98 13.85
CA HIS A 61 -14.61 -18.67 13.78
C HIS A 61 -14.91 -17.44 14.65
N GLN A 62 -15.56 -16.43 14.07
CA GLN A 62 -16.08 -15.27 14.78
C GLN A 62 -17.55 -15.07 14.41
N SER A 63 -18.44 -15.23 15.39
CA SER A 63 -19.88 -15.08 15.19
C SER A 63 -20.23 -13.66 14.74
N GLY A 64 -21.09 -13.54 13.73
CA GLY A 64 -21.60 -12.26 13.23
C GLY A 64 -20.69 -11.53 12.24
N VAL A 65 -19.54 -12.10 11.87
CA VAL A 65 -18.65 -11.54 10.85
C VAL A 65 -18.72 -12.41 9.60
N ASN A 66 -19.08 -11.81 8.46
CA ASN A 66 -18.93 -12.44 7.15
C ASN A 66 -17.74 -11.80 6.40
N PRO A 67 -16.59 -12.48 6.34
CA PRO A 67 -15.39 -11.96 5.70
C PRO A 67 -15.46 -11.93 4.16
N TRP A 68 -16.52 -12.50 3.58
CA TRP A 68 -16.73 -12.57 2.13
C TRP A 68 -18.06 -11.93 1.74
N PHE A 69 -17.98 -10.95 0.83
CA PHE A 69 -19.14 -10.45 0.12
C PHE A 69 -19.17 -11.09 -1.27
N TRP A 70 -19.99 -12.13 -1.41
CA TRP A 70 -20.00 -13.02 -2.58
C TRP A 70 -18.63 -13.65 -2.81
N ASP A 71 -17.94 -13.25 -3.87
CA ASP A 71 -16.62 -13.72 -4.28
C ASP A 71 -15.50 -12.73 -3.91
N ARG A 72 -15.83 -11.64 -3.22
CA ARG A 72 -14.91 -10.55 -2.86
C ARG A 72 -14.63 -10.57 -1.37
N PHE A 73 -13.34 -10.54 -1.02
CA PHE A 73 -12.93 -10.46 0.37
C PHE A 73 -13.16 -9.07 0.93
N THR A 74 -13.87 -9.00 2.05
CA THR A 74 -14.19 -7.78 2.79
C THR A 74 -13.56 -7.76 4.17
N GLY A 75 -13.23 -8.92 4.74
CA GLY A 75 -12.66 -9.03 6.07
C GLY A 75 -13.60 -8.41 7.11
N TRP A 76 -13.14 -7.36 7.78
CA TRP A 76 -13.96 -6.59 8.73
C TRP A 76 -14.58 -5.32 8.14
N SER A 77 -14.28 -4.99 6.88
CA SER A 77 -14.87 -3.83 6.21
C SER A 77 -16.28 -4.13 5.73
N GLU A 78 -17.12 -3.10 5.69
CA GLU A 78 -18.47 -3.21 5.13
C GLU A 78 -18.43 -3.34 3.60
N ASN A 79 -17.36 -2.84 2.97
CA ASN A 79 -17.22 -2.81 1.51
C ASN A 79 -15.81 -3.29 1.08
N PRO A 80 -15.70 -4.17 0.06
CA PRO A 80 -14.40 -4.64 -0.42
C PRO A 80 -13.49 -3.51 -0.90
N ASN A 81 -14.05 -2.40 -1.40
CA ASN A 81 -13.29 -1.24 -1.85
C ASN A 81 -12.61 -0.50 -0.69
N GLN A 82 -13.19 -0.49 0.51
CA GLN A 82 -12.57 0.12 1.69
C GLN A 82 -11.32 -0.66 2.09
N LEU A 83 -11.41 -2.00 2.11
CA LEU A 83 -10.26 -2.87 2.37
C LEU A 83 -9.16 -2.70 1.31
N ALA A 84 -9.57 -2.59 0.05
CA ALA A 84 -8.68 -2.29 -1.07
C ALA A 84 -7.93 -0.96 -0.88
N LEU A 85 -8.61 0.10 -0.45
CA LEU A 85 -7.98 1.39 -0.16
C LEU A 85 -6.94 1.30 0.96
N TYR A 86 -7.22 0.54 2.02
CA TYR A 86 -6.21 0.28 3.06
C TYR A 86 -4.99 -0.45 2.49
N CYS A 87 -5.19 -1.47 1.65
CA CYS A 87 -4.09 -2.17 0.99
C CYS A 87 -3.28 -1.23 0.07
N ALA A 88 -3.94 -0.34 -0.66
CA ALA A 88 -3.31 0.64 -1.54
C ALA A 88 -2.53 1.71 -0.76
N LEU A 89 -2.92 2.02 0.47
CA LEU A 89 -2.18 2.94 1.35
C LEU A 89 -0.98 2.27 2.00
N PHE A 90 -1.17 1.09 2.59
CA PHE A 90 -0.15 0.45 3.41
C PHE A 90 0.92 -0.29 2.59
N GLY A 91 0.60 -0.77 1.39
CA GLY A 91 1.59 -1.40 0.49
C GLY A 91 2.75 -0.47 0.12
N PRO A 92 2.49 0.74 -0.40
CA PRO A 92 3.52 1.74 -0.68
C PRO A 92 4.26 2.21 0.56
N LEU A 93 3.58 2.36 1.70
CA LEU A 93 4.22 2.70 2.96
C LEU A 93 5.22 1.62 3.38
N ALA A 94 4.85 0.34 3.27
CA ALA A 94 5.73 -0.78 3.56
C ALA A 94 6.92 -0.84 2.59
N LEU A 95 6.71 -0.55 1.30
CA LEU A 95 7.77 -0.44 0.31
C LEU A 95 8.75 0.70 0.64
N HIS A 96 8.24 1.86 1.03
CA HIS A 96 9.07 2.99 1.43
C HIS A 96 9.92 2.63 2.66
N LEU A 97 9.34 2.01 3.69
CA LEU A 97 10.09 1.60 4.88
C LEU A 97 11.10 0.47 4.59
N ALA A 98 10.76 -0.50 3.74
CA ALA A 98 11.66 -1.58 3.34
C ALA A 98 12.90 -1.07 2.59
N THR A 99 12.73 -0.03 1.76
CA THR A 99 13.81 0.52 0.93
C THR A 99 14.67 1.55 1.65
N THR A 100 14.15 2.18 2.71
CA THR A 100 14.86 3.19 3.51
C THR A 100 15.52 2.62 4.78
N THR A 101 15.14 1.42 5.22
CA THR A 101 15.75 0.80 6.41
C THR A 101 17.12 0.18 6.13
N ASN A 102 18.02 0.30 7.11
CA ASN A 102 19.34 -0.34 7.12
C ASN A 102 19.33 -1.71 7.80
N SER A 103 18.26 -2.06 8.53
CA SER A 103 18.16 -3.35 9.22
C SER A 103 17.68 -4.44 8.26
N PRO A 104 18.38 -5.59 8.15
CA PRO A 104 17.98 -6.69 7.28
C PRO A 104 16.64 -7.30 7.71
N TRP A 105 16.39 -7.39 9.02
CA TRP A 105 15.12 -7.89 9.57
C TRP A 105 13.96 -6.94 9.26
N GLY A 106 14.18 -5.63 9.42
CA GLY A 106 13.18 -4.63 9.04
C GLY A 106 12.88 -4.66 7.55
N ARG A 107 13.90 -4.89 6.71
CA ARG A 107 13.74 -5.01 5.26
C ARG A 107 12.93 -6.25 4.88
N LEU A 108 13.25 -7.41 5.47
CA LEU A 108 12.49 -8.64 5.26
C LEU A 108 11.03 -8.46 5.67
N PHE A 109 10.79 -7.89 6.85
CA PHE A 109 9.45 -7.61 7.35
C PHE A 109 8.68 -6.64 6.44
N GLY A 110 9.33 -5.58 5.95
CA GLY A 110 8.73 -4.65 4.99
C GLY A 110 8.32 -5.35 3.69
N PHE A 111 9.19 -6.19 3.12
CA PHE A 111 8.87 -6.94 1.90
C PHE A 111 7.79 -8.01 2.12
N SER A 112 7.78 -8.72 3.25
CA SER A 112 6.71 -9.67 3.57
C SER A 112 5.36 -8.97 3.74
N SER A 113 5.37 -7.75 4.30
CA SER A 113 4.17 -6.91 4.43
C SER A 113 3.58 -6.56 3.07
N ILE A 114 4.45 -6.22 2.09
CA ILE A 114 4.00 -5.94 0.72
C ILE A 114 3.31 -7.17 0.13
N ALA A 115 3.91 -8.36 0.24
CA ALA A 115 3.30 -9.59 -0.26
C ALA A 115 1.91 -9.82 0.35
N LEU A 116 1.77 -9.62 1.67
CA LEU A 116 0.48 -9.75 2.36
C LEU A 116 -0.54 -8.71 1.86
N THR A 117 -0.16 -7.43 1.77
CA THR A 117 -1.05 -6.36 1.30
C THR A 117 -1.51 -6.57 -0.15
N VAL A 118 -0.64 -7.11 -1.01
CA VAL A 118 -0.97 -7.45 -2.41
C VAL A 118 -1.93 -8.63 -2.46
N TYR A 119 -1.68 -9.65 -1.65
CA TYR A 119 -2.55 -10.81 -1.57
C TYR A 119 -3.96 -10.43 -1.11
N VAL A 120 -4.08 -9.74 0.03
CA VAL A 120 -5.37 -9.26 0.55
C VAL A 120 -6.06 -8.32 -0.44
N GLY A 121 -5.33 -7.37 -1.02
CA GLY A 121 -5.86 -6.43 -2.01
C GLY A 121 -6.41 -7.14 -3.26
N ARG A 122 -5.74 -8.19 -3.75
CA ARG A 122 -6.24 -9.01 -4.87
C ARG A 122 -7.55 -9.72 -4.54
N LEU A 123 -7.69 -10.23 -3.32
CA LEU A 123 -8.91 -10.92 -2.89
C LEU A 123 -10.13 -9.99 -2.86
N THR A 124 -9.93 -8.67 -2.73
CA THR A 124 -11.05 -7.70 -2.81
C THR A 124 -11.66 -7.58 -4.20
N LYS A 125 -10.93 -8.01 -5.25
CA LYS A 125 -11.32 -7.86 -6.68
C LYS A 125 -11.75 -6.44 -7.06
N SER A 126 -11.10 -5.43 -6.47
CA SER A 126 -11.38 -4.01 -6.75
C SER A 126 -10.55 -3.49 -7.94
N ASP A 127 -11.21 -2.99 -8.98
CA ASP A 127 -10.53 -2.34 -10.12
C ASP A 127 -9.76 -1.09 -9.68
N THR A 128 -10.31 -0.34 -8.71
CA THR A 128 -9.66 0.82 -8.11
C THR A 128 -8.36 0.44 -7.41
N TYR A 129 -8.31 -0.72 -6.75
CA TYR A 129 -7.07 -1.22 -6.15
C TYR A 129 -6.00 -1.54 -7.19
N LEU A 130 -6.39 -2.17 -8.31
CA LEU A 130 -5.48 -2.44 -9.41
C LEU A 130 -4.92 -1.13 -9.99
N LEU A 131 -5.77 -0.14 -10.24
CA LEU A 131 -5.33 1.16 -10.77
C LEU A 131 -4.42 1.91 -9.80
N THR A 132 -4.78 1.95 -8.52
CA THR A 132 -3.99 2.66 -7.50
C THR A 132 -2.64 2.00 -7.25
N SER A 133 -2.57 0.67 -7.13
CA SER A 133 -1.31 -0.06 -6.97
C SER A 133 -0.36 0.15 -8.16
N VAL A 134 -0.90 0.15 -9.38
CA VAL A 134 -0.17 0.47 -10.61
C VAL A 134 0.38 1.89 -10.57
N LEU A 135 -0.48 2.86 -10.29
CA LEU A 135 -0.10 4.28 -10.25
C LEU A 135 0.97 4.52 -9.19
N THR A 136 0.84 3.93 -8.00
CA THR A 136 1.83 4.09 -6.95
C THR A 136 3.16 3.43 -7.32
N CYS A 137 3.14 2.27 -7.98
CA CYS A 137 4.37 1.66 -8.48
C CYS A 137 5.07 2.56 -9.52
N LEU A 138 4.31 3.14 -10.45
CA LEU A 138 4.82 4.10 -11.44
C LEU A 138 5.43 5.34 -10.78
N ILE A 139 4.73 5.94 -9.81
CA ILE A 139 5.22 7.11 -9.07
C ILE A 139 6.50 6.75 -8.31
N PHE A 140 6.53 5.62 -7.63
CA PHE A 140 7.71 5.16 -6.88
C PHE A 140 8.92 4.96 -7.81
N LEU A 141 8.72 4.29 -8.95
CA LEU A 141 9.75 4.11 -9.97
C LEU A 141 10.24 5.46 -10.51
N GLY A 142 9.33 6.37 -10.86
CA GLY A 142 9.67 7.70 -11.33
C GLY A 142 10.48 8.50 -10.32
N LEU A 143 10.09 8.48 -9.04
CA LEU A 143 10.82 9.13 -7.96
C LEU A 143 12.20 8.51 -7.73
N ARG A 144 12.33 7.18 -7.83
CA ARG A 144 13.61 6.46 -7.70
C ARG A 144 14.55 6.80 -8.86
N VAL A 145 14.04 6.82 -10.10
CA VAL A 145 14.78 7.25 -11.28
C VAL A 145 15.22 8.70 -11.12
N ARG A 146 14.35 9.60 -10.65
CA ARG A 146 14.69 11.00 -10.39
C ARG A 146 15.83 11.12 -9.37
N THR A 147 15.73 10.46 -8.22
CA THR A 147 16.80 10.48 -7.20
C THR A 147 18.12 9.93 -7.76
N TRP A 148 18.05 8.92 -8.61
CA TRP A 148 19.22 8.34 -9.28
C TRP A 148 19.84 9.24 -10.36
N LEU A 149 19.05 10.07 -11.04
CA LEU A 149 19.55 11.04 -12.02
C LEU A 149 20.17 12.26 -11.32
N THR A 150 19.67 12.63 -10.14
CA THR A 150 20.21 13.75 -9.37
C THR A 150 21.42 13.37 -8.53
N THR A 151 21.59 12.10 -8.19
CA THR A 151 22.76 11.59 -7.46
C THR A 151 23.83 11.19 -8.48
N GLY A 152 24.78 12.09 -8.74
CA GLY A 152 25.77 12.03 -9.83
C GLY A 152 26.85 10.95 -9.70
N ASP A 153 26.49 9.71 -9.41
CA ASP A 153 27.43 8.59 -9.34
C ASP A 153 27.48 7.79 -10.66
N LYS A 154 28.65 7.24 -11.01
CA LYS A 154 28.96 6.67 -12.33
C LYS A 154 27.94 5.58 -12.72
N VAL A 155 27.32 5.75 -13.89
CA VAL A 155 26.25 4.88 -14.38
C VAL A 155 26.86 3.59 -14.94
N GLY A 156 26.86 2.50 -14.16
CA GLY A 156 27.29 1.17 -14.61
C GLY A 156 26.24 0.44 -15.46
N VAL A 157 26.67 -0.47 -16.34
CA VAL A 157 25.78 -1.28 -17.21
C VAL A 157 24.78 -2.13 -16.40
N SER A 158 25.20 -2.65 -15.23
CA SER A 158 24.30 -3.36 -14.29
C SER A 158 23.13 -2.50 -13.81
N ARG A 159 23.34 -1.19 -13.69
CA ARG A 159 22.35 -0.18 -13.28
C ARG A 159 21.32 0.06 -14.39
N GLN A 160 21.75 0.03 -15.64
CA GLN A 160 20.86 0.15 -16.82
C GLN A 160 19.99 -1.11 -17.01
N VAL A 161 20.58 -2.29 -16.82
CA VAL A 161 19.84 -3.56 -16.85
C VAL A 161 18.81 -3.63 -15.72
N ALA A 162 19.12 -3.13 -14.52
CA ALA A 162 18.16 -3.05 -13.42
C ALA A 162 16.99 -2.10 -13.72
N VAL A 163 17.22 -0.96 -14.39
CA VAL A 163 16.14 -0.04 -14.81
C VAL A 163 15.31 -0.67 -15.92
N LEU A 164 15.92 -1.31 -16.92
CA LEU A 164 15.19 -2.03 -17.97
C LEU A 164 14.37 -3.18 -17.41
N LEU A 165 14.89 -3.90 -16.40
CA LEU A 165 14.15 -4.92 -15.69
C LEU A 165 13.01 -4.32 -14.85
N MET A 166 13.20 -3.22 -14.12
CA MET A 166 12.11 -2.59 -13.35
C MET A 166 11.02 -2.00 -14.25
N VAL A 167 11.40 -1.33 -15.33
CA VAL A 167 10.49 -0.76 -16.32
C VAL A 167 9.81 -1.85 -17.14
N GLY A 168 10.49 -2.98 -17.39
CA GLY A 168 9.96 -4.14 -18.13
C GLY A 168 9.10 -5.09 -17.28
N PHE A 169 9.40 -5.24 -15.98
CA PHE A 169 8.65 -6.09 -15.05
C PHE A 169 7.22 -5.57 -14.86
N LEU A 170 7.02 -4.25 -14.96
CA LEU A 170 5.71 -3.63 -14.79
C LEU A 170 4.72 -3.97 -15.94
N PRO A 171 5.05 -3.78 -17.24
CA PRO A 171 4.25 -4.29 -18.34
C PRO A 171 4.17 -5.81 -18.39
N LEU A 172 5.21 -6.55 -17.97
CA LEU A 172 5.18 -8.03 -17.92
C LEU A 172 4.24 -8.57 -16.84
N ALA A 173 4.23 -7.97 -15.65
CA ALA A 173 3.29 -8.32 -14.58
C ALA A 173 1.84 -7.94 -14.94
N MET A 174 1.66 -6.84 -15.68
CA MET A 174 0.37 -6.43 -16.22
C MET A 174 -0.09 -7.30 -17.39
N SER A 175 0.80 -7.67 -18.32
CA SER A 175 0.45 -8.49 -19.48
C SER A 175 0.12 -9.93 -19.11
N MET A 176 0.58 -10.42 -17.96
CA MET A 176 0.19 -11.72 -17.39
C MET A 176 -1.21 -11.71 -16.74
N THR A 177 -1.84 -10.56 -16.52
CA THR A 177 -3.17 -10.49 -15.87
C THR A 177 -4.30 -11.21 -16.64
N PRO A 178 -4.37 -11.19 -17.99
CA PRO A 178 -5.35 -12.00 -18.72
C PRO A 178 -4.92 -13.47 -18.93
N TYR A 179 -3.64 -13.83 -18.77
CA TYR A 179 -3.16 -15.20 -19.09
C TYR A 179 -3.13 -16.16 -17.90
N VAL A 180 -3.21 -15.66 -16.66
CA VAL A 180 -3.41 -16.50 -15.46
C VAL A 180 -4.89 -16.83 -15.23
N LEU A 181 -5.80 -16.26 -16.05
CA LEU A 181 -7.25 -16.49 -16.03
C LEU A 181 -7.71 -17.56 -17.05
N LYS A 182 -6.79 -18.34 -17.60
CA LYS A 182 -7.12 -19.63 -18.23
C LYS A 182 -6.54 -20.74 -17.36
N ASP A 183 -7.26 -21.04 -16.29
CA ASP A 183 -7.67 -22.37 -15.83
C ASP A 183 -8.27 -22.28 -14.41
#